data_AF-A0A2V8ZJ97-F1
#
_entry.id   AF-A0A2V8ZJ97-F1
#
_cell.length_a   1.000
_cell.length_b   1.000
_cell.length_c   1.000
_cell.angle_alpha   90.00
_cell.angle_beta   90.00
_cell.angle_gamma   90.00
#
_symmetry.space_group_name_H-M   'P 1'
#
loop_
_entity.id
_entity.type
_entity.pdbx_description
1 polymer ?
#
loop_
_entity_poly.entity_id
_entity_poly.type
_entity_poly.pdbx_seq_one_letter_code
_entity_poly.pdbx_strand_id
1 'polypeptide(L)'
;SLARLVFSDAERRELALAPDPVSAFLNGWTRKEAYVKALGLGLTAPLTEIIVSLSDRARLLSTGLPDQAVSSWRLLNVPHPRALVALALGPRLDGIRTT
;
A
#
# COMPACT_ATOMS: atom_id res chain seq x y z
N SER A 1 -17.80 0.75 -6.23
CA SER A 1 -16.91 -0.25 -5.62
C SER A 1 -15.75 0.47 -4.94
N LEU A 2 -15.39 0.05 -3.73
CA LEU A 2 -14.25 0.58 -2.97
C LEU A 2 -12.94 0.51 -3.79
N ALA A 3 -12.77 -0.51 -4.63
CA ALA A 3 -11.58 -0.65 -5.48
C ALA A 3 -11.33 0.56 -6.41
N ARG A 4 -12.37 1.27 -6.84
CA ARG A 4 -12.20 2.48 -7.68
C ARG A 4 -11.64 3.68 -6.92
N LEU A 5 -11.84 3.72 -5.60
CA LEU A 5 -11.34 4.80 -4.73
C LEU A 5 -9.90 4.56 -4.27
N VAL A 6 -9.43 3.31 -4.32
CA VAL A 6 -8.22 2.87 -3.63
C VAL A 6 -7.13 2.45 -4.61
N PHE A 7 -7.52 1.79 -5.70
CA PHE A 7 -6.57 1.16 -6.61
C PHE A 7 -6.43 1.95 -7.89
N SER A 8 -5.19 2.06 -8.37
CA SER A 8 -4.84 2.54 -9.70
C SER A 8 -5.47 1.66 -10.79
N ASP A 9 -5.46 2.14 -12.02
CA ASP A 9 -5.91 1.37 -13.19
C ASP A 9 -5.17 0.04 -13.33
N ALA A 10 -3.86 0.02 -13.04
CA ALA A 10 -3.03 -1.18 -13.11
C ALA A 10 -3.44 -2.21 -12.06
N GLU A 11 -3.61 -1.79 -10.80
CA GLU A 11 -4.05 -2.66 -9.72
C GLU A 11 -5.47 -3.18 -9.95
N ARG A 12 -6.38 -2.37 -10.51
CA ARG A 12 -7.73 -2.86 -10.84
C ARG A 12 -7.72 -3.91 -11.95
N ARG A 13 -6.78 -3.84 -12.90
CA ARG A 13 -6.57 -4.90 -13.90
C ARG A 13 -5.97 -6.15 -13.26
N GLU A 14 -4.98 -6.02 -12.39
CA GLU A 14 -4.43 -7.15 -11.62
C GLU A 14 -5.53 -7.83 -10.79
N LEU A 15 -6.36 -7.04 -10.10
CA LEU A 15 -7.48 -7.51 -9.30
C LEU A 15 -8.51 -8.29 -10.12
N ALA A 16 -8.84 -7.81 -11.32
CA ALA A 16 -9.79 -8.46 -12.22
C ALA A 16 -9.29 -9.81 -12.76
N LEU A 17 -7.97 -10.00 -12.80
CA LEU A 17 -7.31 -11.23 -13.26
C LEU A 17 -6.91 -12.15 -12.10
N ALA A 18 -7.12 -11.74 -10.86
CA ALA A 18 -6.71 -12.51 -9.69
C ALA A 18 -7.57 -13.78 -9.54
N PRO A 19 -6.96 -14.95 -9.25
CA PRO A 19 -7.70 -16.19 -8.96
C PRO A 19 -8.63 -16.06 -7.75
N ASP A 20 -8.22 -15.27 -6.75
CA ASP A 20 -9.03 -14.88 -5.60
C ASP A 20 -9.04 -13.34 -5.48
N PRO A 21 -10.03 -12.66 -6.08
CA PRO A 21 -10.13 -11.20 -6.04
C PRO A 21 -10.34 -10.64 -4.63
N VAL A 22 -10.95 -11.39 -3.71
CA VAL A 22 -11.18 -10.91 -2.34
C VAL A 22 -9.85 -10.86 -1.59
N SER A 23 -9.08 -11.94 -1.63
CA SER A 23 -7.75 -11.97 -1.02
C SER A 23 -6.80 -10.95 -1.67
N ALA A 24 -6.82 -10.82 -3.00
CA ALA A 24 -6.03 -9.81 -3.72
C ALA A 24 -6.40 -8.38 -3.32
N PHE A 25 -7.71 -8.08 -3.19
CA PHE A 25 -8.16 -6.78 -2.71
C PHE A 25 -7.67 -6.51 -1.28
N LEU A 26 -7.85 -7.45 -0.36
CA LEU A 26 -7.46 -7.26 1.03
C LEU A 26 -5.92 -7.17 1.18
N ASN A 27 -5.14 -7.90 0.39
CA ASN A 27 -3.70 -7.76 0.29
C ASN A 27 -3.30 -6.32 -0.08
N GLY A 28 -3.85 -5.81 -1.19
CA GLY A 28 -3.55 -4.45 -1.66
C GLY A 28 -3.98 -3.38 -0.66
N TRP A 29 -5.21 -3.47 -0.17
CA TRP A 29 -5.76 -2.53 0.80
C TRP A 29 -4.92 -2.49 2.08
N THR A 30 -4.60 -3.64 2.67
CA THR A 30 -3.83 -3.72 3.91
C THR A 30 -2.42 -3.17 3.75
N ARG A 31 -1.78 -3.40 2.59
CA ARG A 31 -0.45 -2.86 2.28
C ARG A 31 -0.46 -1.34 2.12
N LYS A 32 -1.46 -0.78 1.42
CA LYS A 32 -1.61 0.68 1.30
C LYS A 32 -1.88 1.31 2.65
N GLU A 33 -2.77 0.73 3.45
CA GLU A 33 -3.04 1.20 4.81
C GLU A 33 -1.79 1.19 5.70
N ALA A 34 -0.98 0.14 5.64
CA ALA A 34 0.28 0.07 6.40
C ALA A 34 1.24 1.19 5.99
N TYR A 35 1.38 1.44 4.69
CA TYR A 35 2.24 2.51 4.15
C TYR A 35 1.71 3.91 4.49
N VAL A 36 0.41 4.16 4.33
CA VAL A 36 -0.25 5.43 4.67
C VAL A 36 -0.12 5.73 6.16
N LYS A 37 -0.29 4.71 7.02
CA LYS A 37 -0.11 4.85 8.47
C LYS A 37 1.33 5.17 8.85
N ALA A 38 2.31 4.55 8.18
CA ALA A 38 3.72 4.85 8.41
C ALA A 38 4.08 6.29 8.02
N LEU A 39 3.42 6.85 6.99
CA LEU A 39 3.58 8.24 6.56
C LEU A 39 2.79 9.26 7.40
N GLY A 40 1.73 8.84 8.08
CA GLY A 40 0.86 9.73 8.86
C GLY A 40 -0.08 10.61 8.02
N LEU A 41 -0.32 10.28 6.74
CA LEU A 41 -1.16 11.10 5.83
C LEU A 41 -2.67 11.00 6.10
N GLY A 42 -3.11 9.95 6.80
CA GLY A 42 -4.51 9.67 7.03
C GLY A 42 -5.33 9.61 5.72
N LEU A 43 -6.52 10.21 5.74
CA LEU A 43 -7.47 10.17 4.61
C LEU A 43 -7.06 11.02 3.41
N THR A 44 -6.02 11.86 3.53
CA THR A 44 -5.51 12.71 2.44
C THR A 44 -4.51 11.98 1.54
N ALA A 45 -4.18 10.72 1.84
CA ALA A 45 -3.24 9.95 1.05
C ALA A 45 -3.73 9.76 -0.40
N PRO A 46 -2.86 9.93 -1.40
CA PRO A 46 -3.20 9.72 -2.80
C PRO A 46 -3.24 8.21 -3.11
N LEU A 47 -4.26 7.52 -2.61
CA LEU A 47 -4.35 6.06 -2.64
C LEU A 47 -4.20 5.49 -4.06
N THR A 48 -4.72 6.15 -5.08
CA THR A 48 -4.61 5.70 -6.48
C THR A 48 -3.24 5.93 -7.10
N GLU A 49 -2.38 6.76 -6.50
CA GLU A 49 -1.01 7.04 -6.97
C GLU A 49 0.04 6.19 -6.23
N ILE A 50 -0.28 5.78 -5.00
CA ILE A 50 0.44 4.71 -4.29
C ILE A 50 0.10 3.41 -5.01
N ILE A 51 1.09 2.67 -5.48
CA ILE A 51 0.85 1.40 -6.20
C ILE A 51 1.55 0.28 -5.43
N VAL A 52 0.81 -0.77 -5.11
CA VAL A 52 1.32 -1.99 -4.46
C VAL A 52 0.98 -3.20 -5.32
N SER A 53 1.70 -4.30 -5.13
CA SER A 53 1.26 -5.59 -5.67
C SER A 53 0.01 -6.07 -4.95
N LEU A 54 -0.87 -6.82 -5.65
CA LEU A 54 -2.03 -7.49 -5.05
C LEU A 54 -1.80 -8.99 -4.82
N SER A 55 -0.86 -9.59 -5.55
CA SER A 55 -0.38 -10.97 -5.35
C SER A 55 0.23 -11.23 -3.95
N ASP A 56 0.55 -12.48 -3.64
CA ASP A 56 1.09 -12.88 -2.34
C ASP A 56 2.45 -12.27 -2.00
N ARG A 57 3.22 -11.84 -3.00
CA ARG A 57 4.49 -11.17 -2.75
C ARG A 57 4.26 -9.67 -2.54
N ALA A 58 4.43 -9.19 -1.31
CA ALA A 58 4.34 -7.77 -0.98
C ALA A 58 5.41 -6.94 -1.68
N ARG A 59 4.99 -5.91 -2.42
CA ARG A 59 5.85 -4.94 -3.08
C ARG A 59 5.19 -3.57 -3.10
N LEU A 60 5.98 -2.53 -2.82
CA LEU A 60 5.66 -1.16 -3.15
C LEU A 60 6.23 -0.90 -4.56
N LEU A 61 5.38 -0.41 -5.47
CA LEU A 61 5.72 -0.16 -6.87
C LEU A 61 5.74 1.34 -7.19
N SER A 62 4.93 2.13 -6.48
CA SER A 62 4.95 3.59 -6.50
C SER A 62 4.65 4.11 -5.10
N THR A 63 5.40 5.13 -4.67
CA THR A 63 5.20 5.81 -3.38
C THR A 63 4.03 6.79 -3.40
N GLY A 64 3.53 7.17 -4.59
CA GLY A 64 2.51 8.21 -4.76
C GLY A 64 2.94 9.59 -4.28
N LEU A 65 4.23 9.80 -3.99
CA LEU A 65 4.78 11.04 -3.47
C LEU A 65 6.09 11.35 -4.21
N PRO A 66 6.26 12.57 -4.74
CA PRO A 66 7.42 12.92 -5.57
C PRO A 66 8.75 12.83 -4.81
N ASP A 67 8.74 13.12 -3.51
CA ASP A 67 9.97 13.19 -2.69
C ASP A 67 10.32 11.87 -2.00
N GLN A 68 9.64 10.76 -2.35
CA GLN A 68 9.86 9.45 -1.75
C GLN A 68 10.29 8.43 -2.79
N ALA A 69 11.44 7.80 -2.57
CA ALA A 69 11.92 6.69 -3.37
C ALA A 69 11.35 5.35 -2.86
N VAL A 70 10.82 4.53 -3.77
CA VAL A 70 10.35 3.16 -3.45
C VAL A 70 11.43 2.33 -2.74
N SER A 71 12.70 2.51 -3.12
CA SER A 71 13.84 1.78 -2.56
C SER A 71 14.11 2.06 -1.08
N SER A 72 13.68 3.22 -0.58
CA SER A 72 13.75 3.61 0.83
C SER A 72 12.74 2.88 1.71
N TRP A 73 11.81 2.14 1.09
CA TRP A 73 10.76 1.42 1.78
C TRP A 73 10.94 -0.09 1.68
N ARG A 74 10.45 -0.79 2.69
CA ARG A 74 10.22 -2.24 2.68
C ARG A 74 8.75 -2.47 3.03
N LEU A 75 8.09 -3.27 2.23
CA LEU A 75 6.71 -3.69 2.45
C LEU A 75 6.71 -5.20 2.63
N LEU A 76 6.18 -5.66 3.76
CA LEU A 76 6.24 -7.05 4.19
C LEU A 76 4.84 -7.55 4.52
N ASN A 77 4.56 -8.81 4.20
CA ASN A 77 3.43 -9.51 4.80
C ASN A 77 3.91 -10.16 6.10
N VAL A 78 3.11 -10.06 7.15
CA VAL A 78 3.37 -10.71 8.44
C VAL A 78 2.42 -11.90 8.56
N PRO A 79 2.94 -13.13 8.71
CA PRO A 79 2.09 -14.31 8.86
C PRO A 79 1.17 -14.20 10.08
N HIS A 80 -0.11 -14.47 9.88
CA HIS A 80 -1.09 -14.51 10.95
C HIS A 80 -2.21 -15.50 10.61
N PRO A 81 -2.69 -16.34 11.55
CA PRO A 81 -3.59 -17.45 11.25
C PRO A 81 -5.01 -17.03 10.83
N ARG A 82 -5.43 -15.79 11.11
CA ARG A 82 -6.82 -15.34 10.92
C ARG A 82 -6.96 -13.97 10.26
N ALA A 83 -5.86 -13.36 9.83
CA ALA A 83 -5.87 -12.00 9.30
C ALA A 83 -4.74 -11.79 8.30
N LEU A 84 -4.94 -10.87 7.37
CA LEU A 84 -3.85 -10.32 6.58
C LEU A 84 -3.22 -9.18 7.36
N VAL A 85 -1.90 -9.22 7.49
CA VAL A 85 -1.13 -8.20 8.19
C VAL A 85 -0.02 -7.74 7.27
N ALA A 86 0.11 -6.43 7.09
CA ALA A 86 1.18 -5.81 6.34
C ALA A 86 1.97 -4.85 7.22
N LEU A 87 3.28 -4.78 7.00
CA LEU A 87 4.19 -3.86 7.65
C LEU A 87 4.91 -3.02 6.60
N ALA A 88 4.85 -1.71 6.74
CA ALA A 88 5.64 -0.77 5.96
C ALA A 88 6.78 -0.21 6.84
N LEU A 89 8.01 -0.38 6.38
CA LEU A 89 9.22 0.15 7.02
C LEU A 89 9.83 1.18 6.08
N GLY A 90 9.89 2.41 6.53
CA GLY A 90 10.46 3.52 5.77
C GLY A 90 11.57 4.23 6.53
N PRO A 91 12.15 5.29 5.95
CA PRO A 91 13.06 6.17 6.68
C PRO A 91 12.36 6.77 7.90
N ARG A 92 13.14 7.14 8.93
CA ARG A 92 12.61 7.98 10.00
C ARG A 92 12.08 9.27 9.38
N LEU A 93 10.82 9.56 9.65
CA LEU A 93 10.26 10.87 9.40
C LEU A 93 10.80 11.78 10.50
N ASP A 94 11.98 12.36 10.29
CA ASP A 94 12.47 13.41 11.18
C ASP A 94 11.43 14.54 11.19
N GLY A 95 11.01 14.91 12.40
CA GLY A 95 9.80 15.69 12.65
C GLY A 95 9.58 16.81 11.65
N ILE A 96 8.38 16.83 11.07
CA ILE A 96 7.81 17.98 10.36
C ILE A 96 8.15 19.20 11.20
N ARG A 97 9.07 20.04 10.72
CA ARG A 97 9.33 21.35 11.32
C ARG A 97 8.03 22.12 11.18
N THR A 98 7.31 22.25 12.29
CA THR A 98 6.31 23.29 12.48
C THR A 98 7.02 24.64 12.31
N THR A 99 6.88 25.23 11.13
CA THR A 99 7.04 26.67 10.93
C THR A 99 5.68 27.32 11.05
#